data_AF-A0A5C3KK20-F1
#
_entry.id   AF-A0A5C3KK20-F1
#
_cell.length_a   1.000
_cell.length_b   1.000
_cell.length_c   1.000
_cell.angle_alpha   90.00
_cell.angle_beta   90.00
_cell.angle_gamma   90.00
#
_symmetry.space_group_name_H-M   'P 1'
#
loop_
_entity.id
_entity.type
_entity.pdbx_description
1 polymer ?
#
loop_
_entity_poly.entity_id
_entity_poly.type
_entity_poly.pdbx_seq_one_letter_code
_entity_poly.pdbx_strand_id
1 'polypeptide(L)'
;MPPKKSKSAAKKKGSTPTANGAAAQAAAGSSTSPDGNSASSSREESTIPSPPQTPAPAERDPVKEAEKIKVQGNAKFTAKQYDDAVELYNEAIELNPQEPSYLTNRAAAYMALKRFRPALTDCQQALNILAPGGSIPSSSSDAALTTALVKTLFRLARCQFGLGETTAAMSSLSRLFGLEPRNVLATQLKHKIEGLQGHIKNFENAREKKEWGMARLSLDKCLQVIDAEGGQVPDEWRVWRVELELARANWDSAGIAANDALRLAPNSSDALALRGLVLFLTGKLPQALQHLQSALRFDPGHDKAQKLRKRVKDVERLKEEGNVAFKSNDLDVAVERYSEALERIGANPEEGFGGQIRATLLSNRATTLLKLSRHEDALTDTEESLKLFPHSFKALRTRARLHLHLEQYDACLADFKSAIEEAENEGSATEADVRALRAELKKAEAALKRSKTKDYYKILGVDRECSEAEIKKGYRRESLKHHPDKGGDEEKFKLVVEAHAVLSDPQKRRLYDMGEDVDGSSASDHMGGFSGGGGMGGMSHVDLADLFAQFHGGGGGGFGGFPGAAGGGRRGHGHGGFGF
;
A
#
# COMPACT_ATOMS: atom_id res chain seq x y z
N MET A 1 -21.52 -40.70 27.96
CA MET A 1 -22.54 -40.82 26.90
C MET A 1 -21.88 -40.55 25.54
N PRO A 2 -21.83 -41.54 24.62
CA PRO A 2 -21.34 -41.40 23.24
C PRO A 2 -22.50 -41.00 22.28
N PRO A 3 -22.27 -40.78 20.96
CA PRO A 3 -22.96 -39.78 20.14
C PRO A 3 -24.19 -40.31 19.37
N LYS A 4 -25.07 -39.40 18.92
CA LYS A 4 -26.11 -39.71 17.91
C LYS A 4 -25.91 -38.90 16.63
N LYS A 5 -25.63 -39.64 15.55
CA LYS A 5 -25.77 -39.25 14.14
C LYS A 5 -27.25 -39.36 13.73
N SER A 6 -27.72 -38.49 12.84
CA SER A 6 -28.78 -38.85 11.87
C SER A 6 -28.60 -38.09 10.55
N LYS A 7 -28.30 -38.87 9.51
CA LYS A 7 -28.45 -38.52 8.09
C LYS A 7 -29.92 -38.71 7.69
N SER A 8 -30.40 -37.94 6.72
CA SER A 8 -31.29 -38.51 5.69
C SER A 8 -31.09 -37.78 4.36
N ALA A 9 -31.19 -38.56 3.28
CA ALA A 9 -30.90 -38.23 1.89
C ALA A 9 -32.00 -38.86 1.02
N ALA A 10 -32.30 -38.25 -0.13
CA ALA A 10 -32.87 -38.87 -1.34
C ALA A 10 -32.68 -37.84 -2.48
N LYS A 11 -32.00 -38.03 -3.62
CA LYS A 11 -31.66 -39.14 -4.54
C LYS A 11 -32.80 -39.62 -5.44
N LYS A 12 -32.70 -39.34 -6.75
CA LYS A 12 -32.71 -40.31 -7.90
C LYS A 12 -32.38 -39.57 -9.21
N LYS A 13 -31.27 -39.89 -9.90
CA LYS A 13 -31.03 -40.94 -10.95
C LYS A 13 -31.69 -40.55 -12.30
N GLY A 14 -31.06 -40.49 -13.47
CA GLY A 14 -29.75 -40.94 -13.97
C GLY A 14 -29.90 -42.06 -15.01
N SER A 15 -29.32 -41.92 -16.20
CA SER A 15 -28.79 -43.03 -17.03
C SER A 15 -28.20 -42.57 -18.39
N THR A 16 -26.89 -42.75 -18.54
CA THR A 16 -26.20 -43.25 -19.76
C THR A 16 -26.02 -44.78 -19.58
N PRO A 17 -25.58 -45.62 -20.55
CA PRO A 17 -24.30 -45.58 -21.30
C PRO A 17 -24.46 -46.08 -22.78
N THR A 18 -23.48 -46.31 -23.67
CA THR A 18 -22.07 -46.77 -23.59
C THR A 18 -21.41 -46.63 -24.98
N ALA A 19 -20.07 -46.69 -25.00
CA ALA A 19 -19.17 -46.55 -26.15
C ALA A 19 -18.70 -47.89 -26.77
N ASN A 20 -18.15 -47.82 -27.99
CA ASN A 20 -17.04 -48.61 -28.61
C ASN A 20 -17.13 -48.45 -30.15
N GLY A 21 -16.10 -48.33 -31.00
CA GLY A 21 -14.64 -48.36 -30.89
C GLY A 21 -14.03 -48.46 -32.32
N ALA A 22 -12.74 -48.10 -32.46
CA ALA A 22 -11.74 -48.42 -33.54
C ALA A 22 -12.03 -47.98 -35.01
N ALA A 23 -11.22 -47.21 -35.74
CA ALA A 23 -9.79 -47.22 -36.11
C ALA A 23 -9.46 -47.89 -37.47
N ALA A 24 -8.65 -47.17 -38.27
CA ALA A 24 -7.66 -47.60 -39.27
C ALA A 24 -7.99 -47.71 -40.80
N GLN A 25 -7.29 -46.84 -41.55
CA GLN A 25 -6.40 -47.07 -42.71
C GLN A 25 -6.88 -47.64 -44.06
N ALA A 26 -6.68 -46.79 -45.09
CA ALA A 26 -6.01 -46.98 -46.39
C ALA A 26 -5.98 -48.36 -47.08
N ALA A 27 -6.40 -48.38 -48.35
CA ALA A 27 -5.73 -49.12 -49.44
C ALA A 27 -6.11 -48.56 -50.82
N ALA A 28 -5.12 -48.52 -51.71
CA ALA A 28 -5.18 -48.10 -53.11
C ALA A 28 -5.44 -49.29 -54.05
N GLY A 29 -5.80 -49.00 -55.30
CA GLY A 29 -5.81 -49.92 -56.45
C GLY A 29 -6.90 -49.53 -57.46
N SER A 30 -6.65 -48.64 -58.45
CA SER A 30 -5.93 -48.82 -59.72
C SER A 30 -6.63 -49.72 -60.76
N SER A 31 -6.81 -49.14 -61.96
CA SER A 31 -6.95 -49.81 -63.28
C SER A 31 -8.34 -50.41 -63.55
N THR A 32 -8.99 -50.31 -64.71
CA THR A 32 -8.58 -50.11 -66.11
C THR A 32 -9.84 -49.76 -66.92
N SER A 33 -9.74 -48.83 -67.88
CA SER A 33 -10.58 -48.87 -69.10
C SER A 33 -10.00 -49.93 -70.07
N PRO A 34 -10.77 -50.48 -71.02
CA PRO A 34 -10.78 -49.85 -72.36
C PRO A 34 -12.09 -49.98 -73.16
N ASP A 35 -12.25 -49.02 -74.07
CA ASP A 35 -12.73 -49.08 -75.46
C ASP A 35 -13.81 -50.07 -75.91
N GLY A 36 -14.73 -49.57 -76.76
CA GLY A 36 -15.15 -50.37 -77.92
C GLY A 36 -16.59 -50.23 -78.43
N ASN A 37 -16.79 -49.21 -79.27
CA ASN A 37 -17.39 -49.34 -80.60
C ASN A 37 -18.92 -49.54 -80.82
N SER A 38 -19.44 -48.57 -81.57
CA SER A 38 -20.54 -48.53 -82.56
C SER A 38 -21.57 -49.66 -82.69
N ALA A 39 -22.86 -49.26 -82.75
CA ALA A 39 -23.77 -49.64 -83.84
C ALA A 39 -25.02 -48.73 -83.85
N SER A 40 -25.31 -48.17 -85.01
CA SER A 40 -26.53 -47.46 -85.39
C SER A 40 -27.68 -48.43 -85.68
N SER A 41 -28.89 -48.16 -85.17
CA SER A 41 -30.12 -48.43 -85.94
C SER A 41 -31.33 -47.74 -85.31
N SER A 42 -32.06 -47.02 -86.15
CA SER A 42 -33.29 -46.26 -85.94
C SER A 42 -34.53 -47.13 -85.65
N ARG A 43 -35.40 -46.69 -84.72
CA ARG A 43 -36.87 -46.69 -84.89
C ARG A 43 -37.63 -45.97 -83.76
N GLU A 44 -38.39 -44.97 -84.19
CA GLU A 44 -39.78 -44.61 -83.82
C GLU A 44 -40.22 -44.57 -82.34
N GLU A 45 -40.29 -43.32 -81.85
CA GLU A 45 -41.48 -42.67 -81.27
C GLU A 45 -42.38 -43.49 -80.32
N SER A 46 -42.30 -43.18 -79.02
CA SER A 46 -43.45 -43.26 -78.12
C SER A 46 -43.29 -42.22 -77.02
N THR A 47 -44.17 -41.22 -77.07
CA THR A 47 -44.32 -40.11 -76.14
C THR A 47 -44.79 -40.58 -74.76
N ILE A 48 -43.95 -40.39 -73.75
CA ILE A 48 -44.36 -40.42 -72.34
C ILE A 48 -44.20 -38.97 -71.82
N PRO A 49 -45.25 -38.31 -71.32
CA PRO A 49 -45.14 -36.94 -70.84
C PRO A 49 -44.35 -36.91 -69.51
N SER A 50 -43.34 -36.03 -69.47
CA SER A 50 -42.59 -35.67 -68.28
C SER A 50 -43.52 -35.17 -67.16
N PRO A 51 -43.23 -35.48 -65.87
CA PRO A 51 -43.96 -34.88 -64.76
C PRO A 51 -43.74 -33.36 -64.74
N PRO A 52 -44.72 -32.57 -64.25
CA PRO A 52 -44.65 -31.12 -64.30
C PRO A 52 -43.41 -30.64 -63.54
N GLN A 53 -42.54 -29.91 -64.25
CA GLN A 53 -41.47 -29.14 -63.64
C GLN A 53 -42.11 -28.17 -62.63
N THR A 54 -41.89 -28.42 -61.35
CA THR A 54 -42.00 -27.38 -60.32
C THR A 54 -41.17 -26.17 -60.77
N PRO A 55 -41.71 -24.94 -60.72
CA PRO A 55 -40.95 -23.78 -61.10
C PRO A 55 -39.70 -23.69 -60.20
N ALA A 56 -38.54 -23.52 -60.83
CA ALA A 56 -37.29 -23.25 -60.14
C ALA A 56 -37.49 -22.07 -59.15
N PRO A 57 -36.98 -22.14 -57.92
CA PRO A 57 -37.05 -21.01 -57.00
C PRO A 57 -36.30 -19.85 -57.64
N ALA A 58 -36.98 -18.70 -57.78
CA ALA A 58 -36.40 -17.47 -58.33
C ALA A 58 -35.02 -17.21 -57.73
N GLU A 59 -34.00 -17.07 -58.58
CA GLU A 59 -32.63 -16.72 -58.17
C GLU A 59 -32.70 -15.45 -57.33
N ARG A 60 -32.43 -15.59 -56.02
CA ARG A 60 -32.41 -14.47 -55.08
C ARG A 60 -31.16 -13.66 -55.38
N ASP A 61 -31.34 -12.47 -55.93
CA ASP A 61 -30.26 -11.49 -56.13
C ASP A 61 -29.71 -11.07 -54.74
N PRO A 62 -28.49 -11.49 -54.36
CA PRO A 62 -27.96 -11.27 -53.02
C PRO A 62 -27.77 -9.77 -52.72
N VAL A 63 -27.55 -8.94 -53.74
CA VAL A 63 -27.37 -7.49 -53.59
C VAL A 63 -28.69 -6.82 -53.23
N LYS A 64 -29.79 -7.22 -53.87
CA LYS A 64 -31.13 -6.69 -53.55
C LYS A 64 -31.61 -7.11 -52.16
N GLU A 65 -31.29 -8.33 -51.75
CA GLU A 65 -31.61 -8.78 -50.40
C GLU A 65 -30.77 -8.03 -49.34
N ALA A 66 -29.48 -7.82 -49.59
CA ALA A 66 -28.62 -7.01 -48.71
C ALA A 66 -29.15 -5.58 -48.54
N GLU A 67 -29.63 -4.95 -49.61
CA GLU A 67 -30.24 -3.62 -49.57
C GLU A 67 -31.52 -3.58 -48.73
N LYS A 68 -32.37 -4.59 -48.85
CA LYS A 68 -33.60 -4.72 -48.04
C LYS A 68 -33.27 -4.91 -46.56
N ILE A 69 -32.28 -5.75 -46.25
CA ILE A 69 -31.80 -5.98 -44.88
C ILE A 69 -31.20 -4.68 -44.30
N LYS A 70 -30.41 -3.92 -45.07
CA LYS A 70 -29.93 -2.59 -44.66
C LYS A 70 -31.09 -1.67 -44.27
N VAL A 71 -32.17 -1.62 -45.06
CA VAL A 71 -33.33 -0.76 -44.76
C VAL A 71 -33.99 -1.18 -43.45
N GLN A 72 -34.11 -2.48 -43.19
CA GLN A 72 -34.60 -3.00 -41.91
C GLN A 72 -33.66 -2.62 -40.75
N GLY A 73 -32.34 -2.74 -40.95
CA GLY A 73 -31.32 -2.31 -39.99
C GLY A 73 -31.41 -0.81 -39.68
N ASN A 74 -31.64 0.03 -40.71
CA ASN A 74 -31.86 1.46 -40.54
C ASN A 74 -33.13 1.75 -39.71
N ALA A 75 -34.21 1.00 -39.92
CA ALA A 75 -35.44 1.13 -39.14
C ALA A 75 -35.23 0.72 -37.66
N LYS A 76 -34.45 -0.32 -37.40
CA LYS A 76 -34.05 -0.70 -36.04
C LYS A 76 -33.15 0.35 -35.39
N PHE A 77 -32.23 0.93 -36.15
CA PHE A 77 -31.35 1.99 -35.69
C PHE A 77 -32.13 3.26 -35.29
N THR A 78 -33.12 3.68 -36.10
CA THR A 78 -33.98 4.82 -35.76
C THR A 78 -34.88 4.53 -34.56
N ALA A 79 -35.30 3.27 -34.38
CA ALA A 79 -35.98 2.78 -33.18
C ALA A 79 -35.08 2.67 -31.94
N LYS A 80 -33.79 3.01 -32.04
CA LYS A 80 -32.76 2.88 -30.98
C LYS A 80 -32.52 1.44 -30.52
N GLN A 81 -32.94 0.46 -31.32
CA GLN A 81 -32.65 -0.96 -31.12
C GLN A 81 -31.30 -1.26 -31.78
N TYR A 82 -30.22 -0.81 -31.14
CA TYR A 82 -28.89 -0.84 -31.76
C TYR A 82 -28.29 -2.24 -31.89
N ASP A 83 -28.54 -3.15 -30.94
CA ASP A 83 -28.08 -4.54 -31.03
C ASP A 83 -28.76 -5.28 -32.21
N ASP A 84 -30.09 -5.21 -32.33
CA ASP A 84 -30.83 -5.74 -33.48
C ASP A 84 -30.34 -5.13 -34.81
N ALA A 85 -30.03 -3.83 -34.82
CA ALA A 85 -29.51 -3.17 -36.01
C ALA A 85 -28.12 -3.72 -36.39
N VAL A 86 -27.25 -4.01 -35.41
CA VAL A 86 -25.94 -4.62 -35.66
C VAL A 86 -26.08 -6.00 -36.30
N GLU A 87 -27.02 -6.83 -35.82
CA GLU A 87 -27.27 -8.15 -36.40
C GLU A 87 -27.70 -8.05 -37.87
N LEU A 88 -28.66 -7.18 -38.18
CA LEU A 88 -29.11 -6.96 -39.55
C LEU A 88 -27.99 -6.41 -40.44
N TYR A 89 -27.12 -5.52 -39.94
CA TYR A 89 -25.97 -5.07 -40.73
C TYR A 89 -24.92 -6.17 -40.91
N ASN A 90 -24.74 -7.09 -39.96
CA ASN A 90 -23.87 -8.26 -40.16
C ASN A 90 -24.37 -9.12 -41.32
N GLU A 91 -25.68 -9.42 -41.34
CA GLU A 91 -26.29 -10.18 -42.44
C GLU A 91 -26.13 -9.47 -43.79
N ALA A 92 -26.31 -8.15 -43.84
CA ALA A 92 -26.08 -7.38 -45.08
C ALA A 92 -24.62 -7.44 -45.55
N ILE A 93 -23.65 -7.41 -44.63
CA ILE A 93 -22.21 -7.50 -44.93
C ILE A 93 -21.84 -8.91 -45.43
N GLU A 94 -22.44 -9.96 -44.88
CA GLU A 94 -22.21 -11.34 -45.36
C GLU A 94 -22.68 -11.52 -46.81
N LEU A 95 -23.79 -10.89 -47.18
CA LEU A 95 -24.34 -10.95 -48.54
C LEU A 95 -23.57 -10.09 -49.56
N ASN A 96 -23.06 -8.93 -49.15
CA ASN A 96 -22.25 -8.05 -50.00
C ASN A 96 -21.15 -7.32 -49.19
N PRO A 97 -19.94 -7.92 -49.06
CA PRO A 97 -18.86 -7.37 -48.25
C PRO A 97 -18.19 -6.11 -48.80
N GLN A 98 -18.39 -5.79 -50.08
CA GLN A 98 -17.71 -4.69 -50.76
C GLN A 98 -18.47 -3.36 -50.69
N GLU A 99 -19.61 -3.33 -50.01
CA GLU A 99 -20.43 -2.13 -49.88
C GLU A 99 -20.10 -1.36 -48.58
N PRO A 100 -19.53 -0.13 -48.68
CA PRO A 100 -19.12 0.64 -47.49
C PRO A 100 -20.28 1.10 -46.61
N SER A 101 -21.49 1.27 -47.16
CA SER A 101 -22.61 1.80 -46.38
C SER A 101 -23.03 0.87 -45.24
N TYR A 102 -22.93 -0.45 -45.40
CA TYR A 102 -23.26 -1.41 -44.35
C TYR A 102 -22.27 -1.33 -43.18
N LEU A 103 -20.97 -1.30 -43.49
CA LEU A 103 -19.89 -1.15 -42.50
C LEU A 103 -20.03 0.17 -41.73
N THR A 104 -20.24 1.27 -42.43
CA THR A 104 -20.37 2.58 -41.77
C THR A 104 -21.63 2.64 -40.90
N ASN A 105 -22.75 2.05 -41.31
CA ASN A 105 -23.98 2.01 -40.51
C ASN A 105 -23.86 1.11 -39.28
N ARG A 106 -23.18 -0.05 -39.42
CA ARG A 106 -22.83 -0.90 -38.28
C ARG A 106 -21.91 -0.18 -37.30
N ALA A 107 -20.92 0.56 -37.80
CA ALA A 107 -20.06 1.41 -36.97
C ALA A 107 -20.88 2.46 -36.19
N ALA A 108 -21.89 3.08 -36.82
CA ALA A 108 -22.76 4.04 -36.14
C ALA A 108 -23.58 3.38 -35.01
N ALA A 109 -24.08 2.15 -35.22
CA ALA A 109 -24.77 1.37 -34.19
C ALA A 109 -23.83 1.02 -33.03
N TYR A 110 -22.60 0.57 -33.34
CA TYR A 110 -21.58 0.33 -32.32
C TYR A 110 -21.20 1.58 -31.53
N MET A 111 -21.08 2.74 -32.17
CA MET A 111 -20.82 4.02 -31.49
C MET A 111 -21.96 4.41 -30.55
N ALA A 112 -23.22 4.16 -30.94
CA ALA A 112 -24.38 4.39 -30.08
C ALA A 112 -24.35 3.48 -28.84
N LEU A 113 -23.87 2.24 -28.99
CA LEU A 113 -23.63 1.27 -27.93
C LEU A 113 -22.31 1.50 -27.15
N LYS A 114 -21.55 2.57 -27.45
CA LYS A 114 -20.23 2.87 -26.84
C LYS A 114 -19.15 1.80 -27.09
N ARG A 115 -19.35 0.97 -28.13
CA ARG A 115 -18.40 -0.05 -28.57
C ARG A 115 -17.45 0.52 -29.63
N PHE A 116 -16.53 1.38 -29.19
CA PHE A 116 -15.66 2.12 -30.12
C PHE A 116 -14.60 1.26 -30.84
N ARG A 117 -14.10 0.18 -30.23
CA ARG A 117 -13.12 -0.71 -30.89
C ARG A 117 -13.70 -1.41 -32.14
N PRO A 118 -14.85 -2.11 -32.07
CA PRO A 118 -15.51 -2.66 -33.26
C PRO A 118 -15.86 -1.59 -34.31
N ALA A 119 -16.37 -0.44 -33.85
CA ALA A 119 -16.71 0.67 -34.75
C ALA A 119 -15.49 1.22 -35.50
N LEU A 120 -14.34 1.30 -34.83
CA LEU A 120 -13.07 1.72 -35.43
C LEU A 120 -12.66 0.78 -36.57
N THR A 121 -12.72 -0.53 -36.34
CA THR A 121 -12.40 -1.55 -37.37
C THR A 121 -13.31 -1.42 -38.59
N ASP A 122 -14.62 -1.27 -38.37
CA ASP A 122 -15.59 -1.08 -39.46
C ASP A 122 -15.32 0.21 -40.26
N CYS A 123 -15.00 1.31 -39.58
CA CYS A 123 -14.66 2.57 -40.24
C CYS A 123 -13.36 2.46 -41.06
N GLN A 124 -12.36 1.74 -40.57
CA GLN A 124 -11.10 1.50 -41.28
C GLN A 124 -11.32 0.62 -42.52
N GLN A 125 -12.13 -0.43 -42.40
CA GLN A 125 -12.50 -1.28 -43.54
C GLN A 125 -13.29 -0.49 -44.60
N ALA A 126 -14.30 0.27 -44.18
CA ALA A 126 -15.06 1.13 -45.09
C ALA A 126 -14.17 2.16 -45.80
N LEU A 127 -13.21 2.75 -45.09
CA LEU A 127 -12.25 3.70 -45.65
C LEU A 127 -11.32 3.05 -46.68
N ASN A 128 -10.89 1.81 -46.45
CA ASN A 128 -10.06 1.06 -47.39
C ASN A 128 -10.80 0.73 -48.69
N ILE A 129 -12.12 0.49 -48.61
CA ILE A 129 -12.96 0.26 -49.80
C ILE A 129 -13.20 1.58 -50.56
N LEU A 130 -13.49 2.67 -49.84
CA LEU A 130 -13.77 3.98 -50.44
C LEU A 130 -12.52 4.67 -51.04
N ALA A 131 -11.35 4.44 -50.46
CA ALA A 131 -10.09 5.08 -50.86
C ALA A 131 -8.93 4.06 -50.80
N PRO A 132 -8.90 3.07 -51.72
CA PRO A 132 -7.84 2.07 -51.75
C PRO A 132 -6.48 2.73 -51.98
N GLY A 133 -5.46 2.32 -51.20
CA GLY A 133 -4.11 2.91 -51.27
C GLY A 133 -3.96 4.29 -50.63
N GLY A 134 -5.01 4.81 -49.96
CA GLY A 134 -4.94 6.08 -49.22
C GLY A 134 -5.02 7.33 -50.08
N SER A 135 -5.14 7.20 -51.40
CA SER A 135 -5.38 8.31 -52.32
C SER A 135 -6.81 8.83 -52.15
N ILE A 136 -6.96 9.92 -51.39
CA ILE A 136 -8.21 10.67 -51.37
C ILE A 136 -8.24 11.50 -52.66
N PRO A 137 -9.27 11.35 -53.51
CA PRO A 137 -9.40 12.22 -54.68
C PRO A 137 -9.50 13.68 -54.22
N SER A 138 -8.51 14.50 -54.57
CA SER A 138 -8.41 15.93 -54.20
C SER A 138 -9.54 16.79 -54.77
N SER A 139 -10.26 16.25 -55.76
CA SER A 139 -11.51 16.77 -56.29
C SER A 139 -12.26 15.62 -56.97
N SER A 140 -12.97 14.78 -56.22
CA SER A 140 -13.87 13.83 -56.88
C SER A 140 -15.11 14.60 -57.36
N SER A 141 -15.42 14.51 -58.65
CA SER A 141 -16.69 14.99 -59.22
C SER A 141 -17.91 14.23 -58.67
N ASP A 142 -17.68 13.12 -57.97
CA ASP A 142 -18.70 12.32 -57.32
C ASP A 142 -19.02 12.85 -55.91
N ALA A 143 -20.14 13.58 -55.83
CA ALA A 143 -20.69 14.10 -54.58
C ALA A 143 -21.11 12.99 -53.60
N ALA A 144 -21.51 11.81 -54.09
CA ALA A 144 -21.92 10.70 -53.25
C ALA A 144 -20.70 10.04 -52.58
N LEU A 145 -19.62 9.82 -53.34
CA LEU A 145 -18.35 9.33 -52.80
C LEU A 145 -17.77 10.30 -51.77
N THR A 146 -17.76 11.60 -52.07
CA THR A 146 -17.31 12.65 -51.12
C THR A 146 -18.11 12.60 -49.82
N THR A 147 -19.44 12.49 -49.92
CA THR A 147 -20.34 12.40 -48.77
C THR A 147 -20.09 11.15 -47.92
N ALA A 148 -19.90 9.99 -48.56
CA ALA A 148 -19.60 8.74 -47.88
C ALA A 148 -18.23 8.82 -47.18
N LEU A 149 -17.23 9.41 -47.82
CA LEU A 149 -15.88 9.56 -47.29
C LEU A 149 -15.87 10.51 -46.08
N VAL A 150 -16.53 11.67 -46.17
CA VAL A 150 -16.67 12.61 -45.04
C VAL A 150 -17.37 11.95 -43.84
N LYS A 151 -18.47 11.23 -44.07
CA LYS A 151 -19.19 10.50 -43.01
C LYS A 151 -18.30 9.44 -42.35
N THR A 152 -17.54 8.70 -43.16
CA THR A 152 -16.63 7.65 -42.68
C THR A 152 -15.48 8.23 -41.88
N LEU A 153 -14.82 9.28 -42.39
CA LEU A 153 -13.73 9.98 -41.69
C LEU A 153 -14.19 10.62 -40.38
N PHE A 154 -15.40 11.18 -40.35
CA PHE A 154 -15.96 11.75 -39.13
C PHE A 154 -16.23 10.67 -38.07
N ARG A 155 -16.84 9.54 -38.47
CA ARG A 155 -17.08 8.40 -37.57
C ARG A 155 -15.76 7.79 -37.09
N LEU A 156 -14.77 7.66 -37.97
CA LEU A 156 -13.41 7.21 -37.66
C LEU A 156 -12.76 8.11 -36.60
N ALA A 157 -12.73 9.42 -36.83
CA ALA A 157 -12.16 10.39 -35.89
C ALA A 157 -12.86 10.34 -34.51
N ARG A 158 -14.18 10.18 -34.50
CA ARG A 158 -14.94 10.06 -33.25
C ARG A 158 -14.66 8.76 -32.51
N CYS A 159 -14.45 7.64 -33.23
CA CYS A 159 -14.04 6.39 -32.61
C CYS A 159 -12.63 6.47 -32.03
N GLN A 160 -11.68 7.04 -32.77
CA GLN A 160 -10.31 7.29 -32.30
C GLN A 160 -10.29 8.18 -31.06
N PHE A 161 -11.07 9.26 -31.06
CA PHE A 161 -11.23 10.12 -29.88
C PHE A 161 -11.82 9.37 -28.68
N GLY A 162 -12.87 8.57 -28.89
CA GLY A 162 -13.46 7.73 -27.82
C GLY A 162 -12.54 6.63 -27.29
N LEU A 163 -11.44 6.34 -27.99
CA LEU A 163 -10.38 5.43 -27.55
C LEU A 163 -9.15 6.17 -27.00
N GLY A 164 -9.18 7.50 -26.92
CA GLY A 164 -8.06 8.33 -26.46
C GLY A 164 -6.94 8.55 -27.50
N GLU A 165 -7.09 8.06 -28.73
CA GLU A 165 -6.11 8.18 -29.82
C GLU A 165 -6.18 9.57 -30.48
N THR A 166 -5.75 10.61 -29.76
CA THR A 166 -5.91 12.00 -30.20
C THR A 166 -5.15 12.35 -31.48
N THR A 167 -3.94 11.82 -31.67
CA THR A 167 -3.11 12.07 -32.85
C THR A 167 -3.73 11.49 -34.12
N ALA A 168 -4.21 10.24 -34.03
CA ALA A 168 -4.91 9.58 -35.12
C ALA A 168 -6.23 10.29 -35.45
N ALA A 169 -7.00 10.70 -34.43
CA ALA A 169 -8.23 11.46 -34.60
C ALA A 169 -7.99 12.81 -35.31
N MET A 170 -6.94 13.55 -34.95
CA MET A 170 -6.56 14.80 -35.60
C MET A 170 -6.14 14.61 -37.06
N SER A 171 -5.44 13.52 -37.38
CA SER A 171 -5.08 13.15 -38.76
C SER A 171 -6.33 12.86 -39.60
N SER A 172 -7.27 12.07 -39.06
CA SER A 172 -8.55 11.79 -39.70
C SER A 172 -9.38 13.07 -39.94
N LEU A 173 -9.40 13.99 -38.98
CA LEU A 173 -10.07 15.29 -39.15
C LEU A 173 -9.37 16.18 -40.18
N SER A 174 -8.04 16.18 -40.22
CA SER A 174 -7.28 16.95 -41.23
C SER A 174 -7.63 16.49 -42.64
N ARG A 175 -7.77 15.17 -42.85
CA ARG A 175 -8.24 14.59 -44.11
C ARG A 175 -9.68 14.99 -44.42
N LEU A 176 -10.56 15.04 -43.41
CA LEU A 176 -11.94 15.50 -43.56
C LEU A 176 -12.01 16.96 -43.98
N PHE A 177 -11.26 17.86 -43.33
CA PHE A 177 -11.25 19.30 -43.68
C PHE A 177 -10.70 19.57 -45.07
N GLY A 178 -9.83 18.70 -45.60
CA GLY A 178 -9.39 18.77 -46.99
C GLY A 178 -10.53 18.56 -48.00
N LEU A 179 -11.57 17.80 -47.61
CA LEU A 179 -12.77 17.55 -48.43
C LEU A 179 -13.88 18.56 -48.16
N GLU A 180 -14.13 18.86 -46.88
CA GLU A 180 -15.19 19.78 -46.45
C GLU A 180 -14.66 20.78 -45.41
N PRO A 181 -14.14 21.94 -45.84
CA PRO A 181 -13.54 22.92 -44.93
C PRO A 181 -14.52 23.56 -43.93
N ARG A 182 -15.83 23.58 -44.24
CA ARG A 182 -16.87 24.27 -43.45
C ARG A 182 -17.68 23.34 -42.54
N ASN A 183 -17.17 22.15 -42.23
CA ASN A 183 -17.90 21.19 -41.40
C ASN A 183 -17.91 21.61 -39.91
N VAL A 184 -19.08 22.05 -39.43
CA VAL A 184 -19.28 22.53 -38.04
C VAL A 184 -19.07 21.41 -37.02
N LEU A 185 -19.58 20.21 -37.29
CA LEU A 185 -19.45 19.06 -36.38
C LEU A 185 -17.99 18.62 -36.24
N ALA A 186 -17.25 18.59 -37.36
CA ALA A 186 -15.82 18.29 -37.37
C ALA A 186 -15.02 19.34 -36.58
N THR A 187 -15.42 20.61 -36.66
CA THR A 187 -14.79 21.72 -35.92
C THR A 187 -15.03 21.60 -34.41
N GLN A 188 -16.25 21.27 -34.00
CA GLN A 188 -16.58 21.00 -32.59
C GLN A 188 -15.79 19.80 -32.04
N LEU A 189 -15.69 18.72 -32.82
CA LEU A 189 -14.90 17.54 -32.44
C LEU A 189 -13.41 17.88 -32.34
N LYS A 190 -12.86 18.66 -33.27
CA LYS A 190 -11.48 19.15 -33.24
C LYS A 190 -11.16 19.86 -31.93
N HIS A 191 -12.01 20.80 -31.50
CA HIS A 191 -11.79 21.54 -30.27
C HIS A 191 -11.77 20.64 -29.02
N LYS A 192 -12.64 19.62 -28.98
CA LYS A 192 -12.62 18.61 -27.90
C LYS A 192 -11.32 17.81 -27.87
N ILE A 193 -10.83 17.40 -29.05
CA ILE A 193 -9.57 16.66 -29.17
C ILE A 193 -8.38 17.53 -28.76
N GLU A 194 -8.34 18.80 -29.18
CA GLU A 194 -7.30 19.76 -28.79
C GLU A 194 -7.29 19.99 -27.26
N GLY A 195 -8.47 20.08 -26.63
CA GLY A 195 -8.61 20.14 -25.18
C GLY A 195 -8.02 18.92 -24.48
N LEU A 196 -8.34 17.71 -24.98
CA LEU A 196 -7.78 16.47 -24.46
C LEU A 196 -6.26 16.39 -24.65
N GLN A 197 -5.75 16.79 -25.82
CA GLN A 197 -4.31 16.87 -26.08
C GLN A 197 -3.60 17.84 -25.12
N GLY A 198 -4.23 18.97 -24.81
CA GLY A 198 -3.74 19.90 -23.80
C GLY A 198 -3.62 19.26 -22.42
N HIS A 199 -4.62 18.46 -22.00
CA HIS A 199 -4.56 17.73 -20.74
C HIS A 199 -3.49 16.64 -20.72
N ILE A 200 -3.32 15.87 -21.81
CA ILE A 200 -2.26 14.86 -21.95
C ILE A 200 -0.88 15.51 -21.87
N LYS A 201 -0.65 16.60 -22.61
CA LYS A 201 0.61 17.33 -22.57
C LYS A 201 0.90 17.92 -21.19
N ASN A 202 -0.12 18.44 -20.51
CA ASN A 202 0.04 18.93 -19.13
C ASN A 202 0.38 17.79 -18.15
N PHE A 203 -0.23 16.62 -18.33
CA PHE A 203 0.11 15.42 -17.57
C PHE A 203 1.57 15.02 -17.77
N GLU A 204 2.02 14.91 -19.02
CA GLU A 204 3.41 14.55 -19.36
C GLU A 204 4.41 15.57 -18.80
N ASN A 205 4.17 16.87 -19.01
CA ASN A 205 5.02 17.92 -18.46
C ASN A 205 5.09 17.89 -16.92
N ALA A 206 3.95 17.68 -16.25
CA ALA A 206 3.92 17.59 -14.79
C ALA A 206 4.63 16.32 -14.29
N ARG A 207 4.52 15.22 -15.03
CA ARG A 207 5.23 13.96 -14.75
C ARG A 207 6.74 14.14 -14.88
N GLU A 208 7.22 14.80 -15.94
CA GLU A 208 8.64 15.09 -16.15
C GLU A 208 9.22 15.98 -15.03
N LYS A 209 8.43 16.97 -14.59
CA LYS A 209 8.78 17.84 -13.45
C LYS A 209 8.60 17.19 -12.08
N LYS A 210 8.07 15.96 -12.02
CA LYS A 210 7.74 15.24 -10.77
C LYS A 210 6.72 15.97 -9.89
N GLU A 211 5.87 16.79 -10.50
CA GLU A 211 4.75 17.50 -9.86
C GLU A 211 3.53 16.56 -9.79
N TRP A 212 3.61 15.52 -8.96
CA TRP A 212 2.64 14.42 -8.96
C TRP A 212 1.19 14.84 -8.70
N GLY A 213 0.97 15.91 -7.93
CA GLY A 213 -0.37 16.46 -7.70
C GLY A 213 -0.99 17.03 -8.98
N MET A 214 -0.21 17.77 -9.77
CA MET A 214 -0.64 18.36 -11.04
C MET A 214 -0.80 17.30 -12.12
N ALA A 215 0.09 16.30 -12.14
CA ALA A 215 -0.05 15.13 -13.00
C ALA A 215 -1.38 14.42 -12.71
N ARG A 216 -1.72 14.17 -11.44
CA ARG A 216 -3.01 13.53 -11.09
C ARG A 216 -4.19 14.31 -11.61
N LEU A 217 -4.24 15.61 -11.32
CA LEU A 217 -5.34 16.46 -11.73
C LEU A 217 -5.50 16.50 -13.25
N SER A 218 -4.38 16.47 -13.99
CA SER A 218 -4.40 16.43 -15.46
C SER A 218 -4.89 15.08 -15.99
N LEU A 219 -4.45 13.97 -15.39
CA LEU A 219 -4.93 12.62 -15.74
C LEU A 219 -6.42 12.45 -15.43
N ASP A 220 -6.88 12.92 -14.27
CA ASP A 220 -8.30 12.87 -13.88
C ASP A 220 -9.18 13.65 -14.90
N LYS A 221 -8.69 14.78 -15.42
CA LYS A 221 -9.35 15.51 -16.52
C LYS A 221 -9.38 14.72 -17.82
N CYS A 222 -8.28 14.04 -18.18
CA CYS A 222 -8.27 13.16 -19.35
C CYS A 222 -9.32 12.05 -19.23
N LEU A 223 -9.39 11.40 -18.07
CA LEU A 223 -10.38 10.35 -17.78
C LEU A 223 -11.81 10.90 -17.88
N GLN A 224 -12.07 12.06 -17.26
CA GLN A 224 -13.39 12.71 -17.31
C GLN A 224 -13.85 13.00 -18.74
N VAL A 225 -12.96 13.46 -19.62
CA VAL A 225 -13.29 13.74 -21.03
C VAL A 225 -13.66 12.46 -21.78
N ILE A 226 -12.93 11.37 -21.58
CA ILE A 226 -13.23 10.08 -22.21
C ILE A 226 -14.52 9.48 -21.66
N ASP A 227 -14.71 9.50 -20.34
CA ASP A 227 -15.92 8.99 -19.69
C ASP A 227 -17.17 9.78 -20.13
N ALA A 228 -17.07 11.09 -20.32
CA ALA A 228 -18.16 11.92 -20.83
C ALA A 228 -18.59 11.53 -22.26
N GLU A 229 -17.66 11.04 -23.08
CA GLU A 229 -17.97 10.48 -24.41
C GLU A 229 -18.46 9.03 -24.34
N GLY A 230 -18.40 8.39 -23.16
CA GLY A 230 -18.62 6.97 -22.94
C GLY A 230 -17.51 6.10 -23.54
N GLY A 231 -16.34 6.70 -23.75
CA GLY A 231 -15.17 6.07 -24.36
C GLY A 231 -14.54 5.00 -23.48
N GLN A 232 -13.63 4.23 -24.06
CA GLN A 232 -12.84 3.26 -23.31
C GLN A 232 -11.50 3.91 -22.97
N VAL A 233 -11.20 4.02 -21.67
CA VAL A 233 -9.92 4.56 -21.20
C VAL A 233 -8.77 3.77 -21.86
N PRO A 234 -7.70 4.42 -22.33
CA PRO A 234 -6.50 3.74 -22.84
C PRO A 234 -5.81 2.89 -21.79
N ASP A 235 -5.22 1.76 -22.20
CA ASP A 235 -4.48 0.87 -21.29
C ASP A 235 -3.26 1.58 -20.68
N GLU A 236 -2.57 2.42 -21.45
CA GLU A 236 -1.46 3.25 -21.00
C GLU A 236 -1.85 4.19 -19.85
N TRP A 237 -3.04 4.80 -19.92
CA TRP A 237 -3.49 5.74 -18.88
C TRP A 237 -3.80 5.03 -17.57
N ARG A 238 -4.24 3.76 -17.64
CA ARG A 238 -4.40 2.92 -16.45
C ARG A 238 -3.05 2.62 -15.80
N VAL A 239 -2.05 2.29 -16.62
CA VAL A 239 -0.67 2.11 -16.15
C VAL A 239 -0.14 3.39 -15.51
N TRP A 240 -0.31 4.55 -16.16
CA TRP A 240 0.09 5.85 -15.62
C TRP A 240 -0.55 6.15 -14.28
N ARG A 241 -1.83 5.79 -14.10
CA ARG A 241 -2.53 5.96 -12.82
C ARG A 241 -1.86 5.17 -11.69
N VAL A 242 -1.44 3.93 -11.96
CA VAL A 242 -0.74 3.11 -10.96
C VAL A 242 0.63 3.69 -10.64
N GLU A 243 1.43 4.03 -11.66
CA GLU A 243 2.76 4.63 -11.51
C GLU A 243 2.70 5.94 -10.71
N LEU A 244 1.67 6.75 -10.97
CA LEU A 244 1.48 8.02 -10.28
C LEU A 244 1.14 7.84 -8.80
N GLU A 245 0.24 6.93 -8.46
CA GLU A 245 -0.10 6.68 -7.05
C GLU A 245 1.06 6.03 -6.28
N LEU A 246 1.89 5.23 -6.95
CA LEU A 246 3.16 4.73 -6.40
C LEU A 246 4.12 5.87 -6.07
N ALA A 247 4.35 6.80 -7.01
CA ALA A 247 5.24 7.94 -6.79
C ALA A 247 4.76 8.88 -5.67
N ARG A 248 3.45 8.92 -5.41
CA ARG A 248 2.84 9.68 -4.31
C ARG A 248 2.83 8.94 -2.96
N ALA A 249 3.34 7.70 -2.91
CA ALA A 249 3.27 6.83 -1.75
C ALA A 249 1.83 6.58 -1.22
N ASN A 250 0.83 6.65 -2.10
CA ASN A 250 -0.57 6.37 -1.78
C ASN A 250 -0.90 4.89 -2.02
N TRP A 251 -0.54 4.02 -1.09
CA TRP A 251 -0.57 2.57 -1.26
C TRP A 251 -1.97 1.99 -1.54
N ASP A 252 -3.00 2.51 -0.88
CA ASP A 252 -4.39 2.05 -1.09
C ASP A 252 -4.89 2.40 -2.49
N SER A 253 -4.67 3.65 -2.91
CA SER A 253 -5.05 4.12 -4.25
C SER A 253 -4.26 3.40 -5.34
N ALA A 254 -2.97 3.15 -5.13
CA ALA A 254 -2.15 2.35 -6.04
C ALA A 254 -2.65 0.90 -6.14
N GLY A 255 -3.05 0.31 -5.01
CA GLY A 255 -3.65 -1.01 -4.95
C GLY A 255 -4.96 -1.12 -5.72
N ILE A 256 -5.86 -0.15 -5.56
CA ILE A 256 -7.13 -0.06 -6.28
C ILE A 256 -6.88 0.12 -7.78
N ALA A 257 -6.02 1.07 -8.17
CA ALA A 257 -5.70 1.34 -9.56
C ALA A 257 -5.10 0.11 -10.26
N ALA A 258 -4.23 -0.65 -9.59
CA ALA A 258 -3.64 -1.87 -10.14
C ALA A 258 -4.70 -2.98 -10.33
N ASN A 259 -5.64 -3.12 -9.39
CA ASN A 259 -6.75 -4.07 -9.51
C ASN A 259 -7.71 -3.66 -10.64
N ASP A 260 -8.03 -2.38 -10.78
CA ASP A 260 -8.87 -1.86 -11.85
C ASP A 260 -8.23 -2.09 -13.23
N ALA A 261 -6.91 -1.91 -13.34
CA ALA A 261 -6.16 -2.23 -14.56
C ALA A 261 -6.28 -3.72 -14.93
N LEU A 262 -6.12 -4.62 -13.95
CA LEU A 262 -6.24 -6.07 -14.16
C LEU A 262 -7.67 -6.55 -14.44
N ARG A 263 -8.69 -5.88 -13.88
CA ARG A 263 -10.10 -6.24 -14.15
C ARG A 263 -10.45 -6.08 -15.63
N LEU A 264 -9.91 -5.06 -16.28
CA LEU A 264 -10.18 -4.73 -17.67
C LEU A 264 -9.19 -5.39 -18.64
N ALA A 265 -7.93 -5.57 -18.21
CA ALA A 265 -6.89 -6.25 -18.98
C ALA A 265 -6.19 -7.33 -18.14
N PRO A 266 -6.81 -8.51 -17.92
CA PRO A 266 -6.26 -9.55 -17.04
C PRO A 266 -4.92 -10.13 -17.50
N ASN A 267 -4.67 -10.10 -18.82
CA ASN A 267 -3.49 -10.68 -19.46
C ASN A 267 -2.39 -9.65 -19.74
N SER A 268 -2.55 -8.40 -19.28
CA SER A 268 -1.52 -7.37 -19.47
C SER A 268 -0.31 -7.68 -18.59
N SER A 269 0.85 -7.93 -19.23
CA SER A 269 2.12 -8.17 -18.53
C SER A 269 2.53 -6.95 -17.70
N ASP A 270 2.36 -5.74 -18.22
CA ASP A 270 2.63 -4.48 -17.52
C ASP A 270 1.75 -4.30 -16.27
N ALA A 271 0.44 -4.54 -16.39
CA ALA A 271 -0.48 -4.41 -15.25
C ALA A 271 -0.16 -5.43 -14.15
N LEU A 272 0.19 -6.67 -14.54
CA LEU A 272 0.62 -7.71 -13.60
C LEU A 272 1.96 -7.35 -12.93
N ALA A 273 2.90 -6.78 -13.68
CA ALA A 273 4.19 -6.33 -13.15
C ALA A 273 4.02 -5.20 -12.14
N LEU A 274 3.18 -4.20 -12.45
CA LEU A 274 2.87 -3.08 -11.55
C LEU A 274 2.12 -3.55 -10.30
N ARG A 275 1.18 -4.51 -10.44
CA ARG A 275 0.55 -5.12 -9.28
C ARG A 275 1.57 -5.83 -8.39
N GLY A 276 2.52 -6.54 -8.99
CA GLY A 276 3.66 -7.13 -8.30
C GLY A 276 4.49 -6.08 -7.55
N LEU A 277 4.75 -4.92 -8.16
CA LEU A 277 5.48 -3.81 -7.55
C LEU A 277 4.74 -3.22 -6.34
N VAL A 278 3.44 -2.94 -6.47
CA VAL A 278 2.60 -2.45 -5.36
C VAL A 278 2.63 -3.43 -4.19
N LEU A 279 2.51 -4.74 -4.46
CA LEU A 279 2.58 -5.78 -3.43
C LEU A 279 3.96 -5.89 -2.79
N PHE A 280 5.02 -5.73 -3.56
CA PHE A 280 6.39 -5.70 -3.06
C PHE A 280 6.61 -4.53 -2.09
N LEU A 281 6.23 -3.32 -2.50
CA LEU A 281 6.41 -2.09 -1.71
C LEU A 281 5.55 -2.07 -0.43
N THR A 282 4.39 -2.75 -0.47
CA THR A 282 3.52 -2.97 0.72
C THR A 282 3.93 -4.18 1.56
N GLY A 283 5.06 -4.82 1.27
CA GLY A 283 5.62 -5.91 2.07
C GLY A 283 5.00 -7.30 1.83
N LYS A 284 4.09 -7.45 0.87
CA LYS A 284 3.41 -8.71 0.51
C LYS A 284 4.22 -9.52 -0.51
N LEU A 285 5.45 -9.88 -0.13
CA LEU A 285 6.46 -10.55 -0.98
C LEU A 285 5.93 -11.81 -1.72
N PRO A 286 5.23 -12.76 -1.07
CA PRO A 286 4.81 -13.99 -1.77
C PRO A 286 3.77 -13.70 -2.86
N GLN A 287 2.84 -12.78 -2.60
CA GLN A 287 1.82 -12.37 -3.56
C GLN A 287 2.46 -11.60 -4.73
N ALA A 288 3.45 -10.75 -4.44
CA ALA A 288 4.23 -10.06 -5.46
C ALA A 288 4.88 -11.05 -6.43
N LEU A 289 5.53 -12.09 -5.92
CA LEU A 289 6.15 -13.13 -6.75
C LEU A 289 5.14 -13.88 -7.63
N GLN A 290 3.94 -14.17 -7.14
CA GLN A 290 2.88 -14.82 -7.92
C GLN A 290 2.43 -13.98 -9.13
N HIS A 291 2.21 -12.68 -8.91
CA HIS A 291 1.84 -11.76 -9.99
C HIS A 291 2.97 -11.59 -11.01
N LEU A 292 4.23 -11.50 -10.55
CA LEU A 292 5.38 -11.39 -11.43
C LEU A 292 5.64 -12.67 -12.24
N GLN A 293 5.40 -13.84 -11.66
CA GLN A 293 5.43 -15.11 -12.39
C GLN A 293 4.33 -15.16 -13.47
N SER A 294 3.15 -14.63 -13.15
CA SER A 294 2.04 -14.56 -14.11
C SER A 294 2.37 -13.61 -15.26
N ALA A 295 2.96 -12.44 -14.97
CA ALA A 295 3.43 -11.49 -15.98
C ALA A 295 4.42 -12.16 -16.95
N LEU A 296 5.42 -12.85 -16.41
CA LEU A 296 6.45 -13.54 -17.20
C LEU A 296 5.94 -14.79 -17.94
N ARG A 297 4.79 -15.34 -17.53
CA ARG A 297 4.13 -16.43 -18.26
C ARG A 297 3.48 -15.92 -19.55
N PHE A 298 2.88 -14.73 -19.51
CA PHE A 298 2.28 -14.10 -20.69
C PHE A 298 3.33 -13.44 -21.60
N ASP A 299 4.34 -12.82 -21.00
CA ASP A 299 5.47 -12.23 -21.73
C ASP A 299 6.80 -12.60 -21.06
N PRO A 300 7.45 -13.68 -21.53
CA PRO A 300 8.77 -14.08 -21.03
C PRO A 300 9.86 -13.02 -21.25
N GLY A 301 9.70 -12.12 -22.21
CA GLY A 301 10.66 -11.07 -22.56
C GLY A 301 10.52 -9.78 -21.75
N HIS A 302 9.57 -9.72 -20.82
CA HIS A 302 9.29 -8.50 -20.07
C HIS A 302 10.39 -8.13 -19.05
N ASP A 303 11.35 -7.29 -19.46
CA ASP A 303 12.54 -6.90 -18.70
C ASP A 303 12.22 -6.33 -17.30
N LYS A 304 11.21 -5.45 -17.20
CA LYS A 304 10.79 -4.85 -15.91
C LYS A 304 10.35 -5.92 -14.90
N ALA A 305 9.51 -6.87 -15.33
CA ALA A 305 9.05 -7.96 -14.45
C ALA A 305 10.17 -8.93 -14.08
N GLN A 306 11.10 -9.22 -15.00
CA GLN A 306 12.24 -10.09 -14.70
C GLN A 306 13.15 -9.47 -13.61
N LYS A 307 13.53 -8.20 -13.79
CA LYS A 307 14.35 -7.46 -12.82
C LYS A 307 13.66 -7.34 -11.47
N LEU A 308 12.38 -6.98 -11.46
CA LEU A 308 11.60 -6.86 -10.23
C LEU A 308 11.46 -8.21 -9.52
N ARG A 309 11.19 -9.30 -10.23
CA ARG A 309 11.13 -10.65 -9.63
C ARG A 309 12.43 -11.06 -8.96
N LYS A 310 13.58 -10.76 -9.59
CA LYS A 310 14.89 -11.03 -8.99
C LYS A 310 15.07 -10.20 -7.71
N ARG A 311 14.79 -8.90 -7.78
CA ARG A 311 14.85 -7.99 -6.63
C ARG A 311 13.97 -8.45 -5.46
N VAL A 312 12.72 -8.86 -5.73
CA VAL A 312 11.81 -9.38 -4.68
C VAL A 312 12.37 -10.62 -4.00
N LYS A 313 12.92 -11.58 -4.76
CA LYS A 313 13.54 -12.79 -4.21
C LYS A 313 14.77 -12.48 -3.36
N ASP A 314 15.62 -11.58 -3.84
CA ASP A 314 16.83 -11.18 -3.12
C ASP A 314 16.48 -10.52 -1.78
N VAL A 315 15.50 -9.61 -1.79
CA VAL A 315 15.00 -8.95 -0.56
C VAL A 315 14.35 -9.93 0.39
N GLU A 316 13.54 -10.87 -0.10
CA GLU A 316 12.92 -11.90 0.74
C GLU A 316 13.97 -12.77 1.43
N ARG A 317 14.99 -13.22 0.68
CA ARG A 317 16.11 -13.99 1.21
C ARG A 317 16.90 -13.22 2.26
N LEU A 318 17.33 -11.99 1.95
CA LEU A 318 18.14 -11.16 2.86
C LEU A 318 17.39 -10.78 4.13
N LYS A 319 16.10 -10.47 4.01
CA LYS A 319 15.22 -10.24 5.16
C LYS A 319 15.17 -11.47 6.07
N GLU A 320 15.02 -12.67 5.51
CA GLU A 320 14.95 -13.88 6.33
C GLU A 320 16.30 -14.26 6.94
N GLU A 321 17.41 -14.12 6.20
CA GLU A 321 18.77 -14.26 6.72
C GLU A 321 19.01 -13.30 7.91
N GLY A 322 18.61 -12.03 7.78
CA GLY A 322 18.69 -11.05 8.87
C GLY A 322 17.79 -11.39 10.07
N ASN A 323 16.57 -11.88 9.82
CA ASN A 323 15.67 -12.32 10.89
C ASN A 323 16.24 -13.52 11.66
N VAL A 324 16.85 -14.47 10.96
CA VAL A 324 17.50 -15.65 11.56
C VAL A 324 18.69 -15.20 12.41
N ALA A 325 19.56 -14.35 11.87
CA ALA A 325 20.70 -13.78 12.60
C ALA A 325 20.27 -13.00 13.86
N PHE A 326 19.20 -12.21 13.77
CA PHE A 326 18.65 -11.50 14.92
C PHE A 326 18.15 -12.45 16.02
N LYS A 327 17.56 -13.58 15.63
CA LYS A 327 17.09 -14.62 16.56
C LYS A 327 18.23 -15.43 17.15
N SER A 328 19.30 -15.68 16.41
CA SER A 328 20.52 -16.34 16.91
C SER A 328 21.41 -15.41 17.74
N ASN A 329 21.03 -14.13 17.88
CA ASN A 329 21.78 -13.09 18.57
C ASN A 329 23.09 -12.67 17.86
N ASP A 330 23.24 -13.02 16.58
CA ASP A 330 24.32 -12.55 15.71
C ASP A 330 23.97 -11.17 15.15
N LEU A 331 23.98 -10.16 16.03
CA LEU A 331 23.41 -8.84 15.74
C LEU A 331 24.15 -8.10 14.62
N ASP A 332 25.48 -8.22 14.51
CA ASP A 332 26.25 -7.59 13.44
C ASP A 332 25.89 -8.16 12.06
N VAL A 333 25.75 -9.48 11.96
CA VAL A 333 25.30 -10.15 10.73
C VAL A 333 23.87 -9.71 10.40
N ALA A 334 22.99 -9.60 11.39
CA ALA A 334 21.63 -9.11 11.16
C ALA A 334 21.63 -7.68 10.58
N VAL A 335 22.46 -6.77 11.10
CA VAL A 335 22.60 -5.40 10.57
C VAL A 335 23.12 -5.42 9.13
N GLU A 336 24.12 -6.24 8.81
CA GLU A 336 24.65 -6.39 7.45
C GLU A 336 23.54 -6.85 6.48
N ARG A 337 22.82 -7.92 6.81
CA ARG A 337 21.76 -8.48 5.95
C ARG A 337 20.61 -7.50 5.73
N TYR A 338 20.19 -6.78 6.78
CA TYR A 338 19.16 -5.75 6.63
C TYR A 338 19.66 -4.57 5.77
N SER A 339 20.93 -4.20 5.89
CA SER A 339 21.53 -3.13 5.08
C SER A 339 21.56 -3.51 3.60
N GLU A 340 22.00 -4.72 3.27
CA GLU A 340 21.93 -5.25 1.91
C GLU A 340 20.48 -5.28 1.37
N ALA A 341 19.51 -5.69 2.20
CA ALA A 341 18.10 -5.70 1.81
C ALA A 341 17.59 -4.28 1.49
N LEU A 342 17.97 -3.29 2.31
CA LEU A 342 17.63 -1.87 2.11
C LEU A 342 18.26 -1.29 0.85
N GLU A 343 19.47 -1.70 0.49
CA GLU A 343 20.10 -1.33 -0.78
C GLU A 343 19.36 -1.92 -1.99
N ARG A 344 18.95 -3.19 -1.91
CA ARG A 344 18.15 -3.83 -2.97
C ARG A 344 16.77 -3.18 -3.12
N ILE A 345 16.18 -2.68 -2.05
CA ILE A 345 14.94 -1.89 -2.12
C ILE A 345 15.23 -0.48 -2.65
N GLY A 346 16.33 0.16 -2.25
CA GLY A 346 16.62 1.53 -2.65
C GLY A 346 15.63 2.54 -2.05
N ALA A 347 15.73 3.79 -2.50
CA ALA A 347 14.92 4.91 -2.04
C ALA A 347 14.38 5.73 -3.23
N ASN A 348 14.01 5.06 -4.32
CA ASN A 348 13.56 5.70 -5.54
C ASN A 348 12.26 6.49 -5.30
N PRO A 349 12.21 7.81 -5.59
CA PRO A 349 11.00 8.61 -5.37
C PRO A 349 9.79 8.11 -6.17
N GLU A 350 10.01 7.56 -7.37
CA GLU A 350 8.96 7.01 -8.25
C GLU A 350 8.32 5.74 -7.68
N GLU A 351 9.00 5.06 -6.75
CA GLU A 351 8.49 3.90 -6.02
C GLU A 351 8.08 4.27 -4.58
N GLY A 352 7.80 5.54 -4.31
CA GLY A 352 7.41 6.01 -2.98
C GLY A 352 8.51 5.75 -1.94
N PHE A 353 9.78 5.97 -2.33
CA PHE A 353 10.96 5.80 -1.49
C PHE A 353 11.09 4.38 -0.88
N GLY A 354 10.64 3.35 -1.59
CA GLY A 354 10.74 1.95 -1.14
C GLY A 354 9.60 1.50 -0.21
N GLY A 355 8.68 2.42 0.12
CA GLY A 355 7.41 2.12 0.78
C GLY A 355 7.48 1.41 2.13
N GLN A 356 6.40 0.70 2.45
CA GLN A 356 6.21 0.04 3.74
C GLN A 356 7.26 -1.05 4.01
N ILE A 357 7.72 -1.76 2.98
CA ILE A 357 8.77 -2.78 3.13
C ILE A 357 10.10 -2.16 3.58
N ARG A 358 10.48 -1.00 3.03
CA ARG A 358 11.67 -0.26 3.48
C ARG A 358 11.50 0.21 4.92
N ALA A 359 10.36 0.82 5.27
CA ALA A 359 10.06 1.25 6.63
C ALA A 359 10.17 0.09 7.64
N THR A 360 9.63 -1.08 7.28
CA THR A 360 9.69 -2.27 8.14
C THR A 360 11.13 -2.73 8.37
N LEU A 361 11.97 -2.75 7.33
CA LEU A 361 13.37 -3.16 7.46
C LEU A 361 14.22 -2.14 8.21
N LEU A 362 13.98 -0.85 8.02
CA LEU A 362 14.60 0.20 8.83
C LEU A 362 14.25 0.04 10.31
N SER A 363 12.98 -0.23 10.65
CA SER A 363 12.56 -0.48 12.03
C SER A 363 13.23 -1.75 12.63
N ASN A 364 13.39 -2.81 11.84
CA ASN A 364 14.10 -4.03 12.26
C ASN A 364 15.60 -3.76 12.49
N ARG A 365 16.25 -3.04 11.58
CA ARG A 365 17.67 -2.66 11.70
C ARG A 365 17.89 -1.73 12.89
N ALA A 366 17.05 -0.73 13.09
CA ALA A 366 17.06 0.15 14.26
C ALA A 366 16.94 -0.61 15.58
N THR A 367 16.03 -1.59 15.65
CA THR A 367 15.89 -2.46 16.84
C THR A 367 17.16 -3.26 17.11
N THR A 368 17.84 -3.70 16.05
CA THR A 368 19.11 -4.45 16.14
C THR A 368 20.26 -3.54 16.58
N LEU A 369 20.36 -2.34 16.01
CA LEU A 369 21.34 -1.33 16.38
C LEU A 369 21.18 -0.83 17.82
N LEU A 370 19.93 -0.69 18.30
CA LEU A 370 19.64 -0.40 19.69
C LEU A 370 20.20 -1.47 20.64
N LYS A 371 20.10 -2.76 20.28
CA LYS A 371 20.71 -3.85 21.07
C LYS A 371 22.25 -3.82 21.05
N LEU A 372 22.85 -3.28 20.00
CA LEU A 372 24.29 -3.07 19.86
C LEU A 372 24.78 -1.74 20.50
N SER A 373 23.89 -0.99 21.17
CA SER A 373 24.20 0.33 21.73
C SER A 373 24.66 1.37 20.71
N ARG A 374 24.35 1.17 19.41
CA ARG A 374 24.61 2.12 18.33
C ARG A 374 23.45 3.10 18.19
N HIS A 375 23.31 3.98 19.17
CA HIS A 375 22.11 4.82 19.34
C HIS A 375 21.88 5.83 18.21
N GLU A 376 22.94 6.46 17.67
CA GLU A 376 22.83 7.45 16.60
C GLU A 376 22.33 6.84 15.28
N ASP A 377 22.91 5.71 14.87
CA ASP A 377 22.49 4.98 13.68
C ASP A 377 21.04 4.49 13.82
N ALA A 378 20.68 3.97 15.00
CA ALA A 378 19.33 3.50 15.28
C ALA A 378 18.30 4.63 15.25
N LEU A 379 18.65 5.82 15.70
CA LEU A 379 17.79 7.00 15.66
C LEU A 379 17.54 7.42 14.21
N THR A 380 18.61 7.47 13.40
CA THR A 380 18.53 7.81 11.97
C THR A 380 17.59 6.85 11.23
N ASP A 381 17.77 5.54 11.42
CA ASP A 381 16.90 4.52 10.81
C ASP A 381 15.43 4.65 11.24
N THR A 382 15.21 4.96 12.52
CA THR A 382 13.85 5.08 13.05
C THR A 382 13.15 6.33 12.50
N GLU A 383 13.88 7.45 12.38
CA GLU A 383 13.36 8.65 11.73
C GLU A 383 13.05 8.43 10.25
N GLU A 384 13.93 7.77 9.50
CA GLU A 384 13.64 7.39 8.12
C GLU A 384 12.42 6.48 8.01
N SER A 385 12.29 5.50 8.91
CA SER A 385 11.11 4.63 8.96
C SER A 385 9.82 5.41 9.19
N LEU A 386 9.83 6.38 10.12
CA LEU A 386 8.65 7.18 10.46
C LEU A 386 8.32 8.25 9.41
N LYS A 387 9.30 8.71 8.63
CA LYS A 387 9.04 9.55 7.44
C LYS A 387 8.24 8.79 6.38
N LEU A 388 8.49 7.49 6.22
CA LEU A 388 7.80 6.64 5.24
C LEU A 388 6.46 6.13 5.76
N PHE A 389 6.40 5.79 7.06
CA PHE A 389 5.19 5.27 7.69
C PHE A 389 5.06 5.84 9.11
N PRO A 390 4.43 7.03 9.25
CA PRO A 390 4.33 7.74 10.53
C PRO A 390 3.58 6.95 11.61
N HIS A 391 2.61 6.14 11.21
CA HIS A 391 1.71 5.38 12.08
C HIS A 391 2.28 4.02 12.51
N SER A 392 3.59 3.78 12.39
CA SER A 392 4.21 2.51 12.81
C SER A 392 4.45 2.52 14.31
N PHE A 393 3.60 1.83 15.09
CA PHE A 393 3.80 1.72 16.54
C PHE A 393 5.14 1.05 16.89
N LYS A 394 5.65 0.15 16.02
CA LYS A 394 6.95 -0.53 16.22
C LYS A 394 8.12 0.44 16.09
N ALA A 395 8.06 1.35 15.11
CA ALA A 395 9.08 2.37 14.92
C ALA A 395 9.00 3.42 16.05
N LEU A 396 7.79 3.89 16.40
CA LEU A 396 7.58 4.80 17.53
C LEU A 396 8.11 4.22 18.85
N ARG A 397 7.80 2.95 19.15
CA ARG A 397 8.35 2.24 20.32
C ARG A 397 9.87 2.20 20.32
N THR A 398 10.48 1.95 19.18
CA THR A 398 11.95 1.88 19.05
C THR A 398 12.57 3.26 19.29
N ARG A 399 11.96 4.33 18.75
CA ARG A 399 12.38 5.72 18.99
C ARG A 399 12.24 6.12 20.46
N ALA A 400 11.12 5.76 21.09
CA ALA A 400 10.88 6.02 22.51
C ALA A 400 11.98 5.38 23.38
N ARG A 401 12.34 4.13 23.10
CA ARG A 401 13.44 3.45 23.80
C ARG A 401 14.78 4.14 23.57
N LEU A 402 15.07 4.62 22.35
CA LEU A 402 16.27 5.39 22.06
C LEU A 402 16.30 6.71 22.83
N HIS A 403 15.20 7.47 22.83
CA HIS A 403 15.07 8.70 23.61
C HIS A 403 15.24 8.44 25.12
N LEU A 404 14.78 7.29 25.63
CA LEU A 404 15.02 6.90 27.01
C LEU A 404 16.51 6.70 27.32
N HIS A 405 17.27 6.07 26.41
CA HIS A 405 18.73 5.92 26.55
C HIS A 405 19.48 7.25 26.41
N LEU A 406 18.95 8.19 25.62
CA LEU A 406 19.51 9.54 25.44
C LEU A 406 19.04 10.53 26.51
N GLU A 407 18.30 10.07 27.53
CA GLU A 407 17.72 10.90 28.61
C GLU A 407 16.79 12.02 28.11
N GLN A 408 16.24 11.86 26.90
CA GLN A 408 15.26 12.76 26.28
C GLN A 408 13.84 12.36 26.71
N TYR A 409 13.56 12.51 28.00
CA TYR A 409 12.36 11.96 28.63
C TYR A 409 11.04 12.51 28.07
N ASP A 410 10.95 13.81 27.77
CA ASP A 410 9.70 14.39 27.25
C ASP A 410 9.36 13.84 25.85
N ALA A 411 10.35 13.72 24.95
CA ALA A 411 10.18 13.12 23.63
C ALA A 411 9.89 11.61 23.70
N CYS A 412 10.51 10.92 24.65
CA CYS A 412 10.24 9.51 24.96
C CYS A 412 8.77 9.26 25.34
N LEU A 413 8.22 10.08 26.24
CA LEU A 413 6.81 9.95 26.66
C LEU A 413 5.83 10.25 25.52
N ALA A 414 6.12 11.25 24.70
CA ALA A 414 5.32 11.56 23.53
C ALA A 414 5.27 10.37 22.56
N ASP A 415 6.42 9.77 22.25
CA ASP A 415 6.50 8.62 21.36
C ASP A 415 5.81 7.38 21.92
N PHE A 416 5.93 7.09 23.22
CA PHE A 416 5.22 5.97 23.83
C PHE A 416 3.69 6.16 23.81
N LYS A 417 3.20 7.38 24.05
CA LYS A 417 1.77 7.69 23.96
C LYS A 417 1.26 7.50 22.54
N SER A 418 1.93 8.09 21.56
CA SER A 418 1.59 7.89 20.14
C SER A 418 1.66 6.41 19.74
N ALA A 419 2.67 5.66 20.21
CA ALA A 419 2.76 4.23 19.95
C ALA A 419 1.58 3.43 20.51
N ILE A 420 1.06 3.81 21.69
CA ILE A 420 -0.12 3.16 22.29
C ILE A 420 -1.38 3.49 21.49
N GLU A 421 -1.59 4.77 21.15
CA GLU A 421 -2.73 5.20 20.34
C GLU A 421 -2.75 4.49 18.98
N GLU A 422 -1.61 4.43 18.30
CA GLU A 422 -1.49 3.72 17.03
C GLU A 422 -1.65 2.21 17.20
N ALA A 423 -1.13 1.60 18.26
CA ALA A 423 -1.32 0.16 18.52
C ALA A 423 -2.77 -0.20 18.87
N GLU A 424 -3.54 0.71 19.45
CA GLU A 424 -4.98 0.50 19.72
C GLU A 424 -5.83 0.67 18.45
N ASN A 425 -5.42 1.57 17.56
CA ASN A 425 -6.09 1.81 16.28
C ASN A 425 -5.70 0.79 15.20
N GLU A 426 -4.45 0.32 15.21
CA GLU A 426 -3.92 -0.64 14.25
C GLU A 426 -4.33 -2.07 14.65
N GLY A 427 -5.14 -2.73 13.81
CA GLY A 427 -5.56 -4.12 14.04
C GLY A 427 -4.45 -5.18 13.98
N SER A 428 -3.18 -4.78 13.91
CA SER A 428 -2.01 -5.66 13.85
C SER A 428 -1.31 -5.85 15.20
N ALA A 429 -1.56 -4.98 16.18
CA ALA A 429 -0.99 -5.11 17.52
C ALA A 429 -1.80 -6.08 18.38
N THR A 430 -1.11 -6.86 19.21
CA THR A 430 -1.79 -7.73 20.18
C THR A 430 -2.08 -6.96 21.48
N GLU A 431 -3.07 -7.41 22.26
CA GLU A 431 -3.29 -6.86 23.61
C GLU A 431 -2.04 -6.98 24.51
N ALA A 432 -1.17 -7.95 24.24
CA ALA A 432 0.10 -8.08 24.93
C ALA A 432 1.08 -6.95 24.55
N ASP A 433 1.11 -6.53 23.29
CA ASP A 433 1.94 -5.41 22.83
C ASP A 433 1.50 -4.09 23.48
N VAL A 434 0.19 -3.81 23.51
CA VAL A 434 -0.36 -2.61 24.15
C VAL A 434 -0.05 -2.61 25.65
N ARG A 435 -0.20 -3.75 26.34
CA ARG A 435 0.17 -3.87 27.77
C ARG A 435 1.67 -3.65 27.99
N ALA A 436 2.53 -4.15 27.11
CA ALA A 436 3.97 -3.95 27.19
C ALA A 436 4.34 -2.46 27.00
N LEU A 437 3.73 -1.78 26.03
CA LEU A 437 3.91 -0.34 25.80
C LEU A 437 3.50 0.49 27.02
N ARG A 438 2.34 0.19 27.63
CA ARG A 438 1.89 0.88 28.85
C ARG A 438 2.84 0.65 30.02
N ALA A 439 3.39 -0.56 30.15
CA ALA A 439 4.39 -0.86 31.18
C ALA A 439 5.71 -0.11 30.95
N GLU A 440 6.16 0.02 29.71
CA GLU A 440 7.34 0.81 29.33
C GLU A 440 7.11 2.31 29.55
N LEU A 441 5.92 2.82 29.20
CA LEU A 441 5.53 4.21 29.46
C LEU A 441 5.62 4.52 30.97
N LYS A 442 5.05 3.66 31.83
CA LYS A 442 5.13 3.85 33.29
C LYS A 442 6.59 3.89 33.80
N LYS A 443 7.48 3.09 33.21
CA LYS A 443 8.91 3.11 33.55
C LYS A 443 9.57 4.41 33.09
N ALA A 444 9.22 4.92 31.91
CA ALA A 444 9.71 6.19 31.40
C ALA A 444 9.20 7.38 32.23
N GLU A 445 7.94 7.35 32.69
CA GLU A 445 7.37 8.36 33.59
C GLU A 445 8.09 8.36 34.94
N ALA A 446 8.36 7.18 35.51
CA ALA A 446 9.17 7.06 36.71
C ALA A 446 10.61 7.55 36.51
N ALA A 447 11.19 7.37 35.32
CA ALA A 447 12.52 7.91 34.98
C ALA A 447 12.50 9.44 34.87
N LEU A 448 11.50 10.03 34.21
CA LEU A 448 11.29 11.48 34.16
C LEU A 448 11.07 12.09 35.54
N LYS A 449 10.26 11.43 36.38
CA LYS A 449 10.05 11.88 37.76
C LYS A 449 11.38 11.87 38.51
N ARG A 450 12.13 10.78 38.42
CA ARG A 450 13.47 10.67 39.03
C ARG A 450 14.46 11.72 38.52
N SER A 451 14.41 12.09 37.25
CA SER A 451 15.30 13.13 36.70
C SER A 451 14.90 14.55 37.14
N LYS A 452 13.61 14.78 37.44
CA LYS A 452 13.09 16.05 37.96
C LYS A 452 13.21 16.17 39.49
N THR A 453 13.18 15.06 40.21
CA THR A 453 13.42 15.03 41.66
C THR A 453 14.90 15.29 41.96
N LYS A 454 15.16 16.09 42.99
CA LYS A 454 16.52 16.39 43.47
C LYS A 454 17.25 15.08 43.82
N ASP A 455 18.49 14.89 43.34
CA ASP A 455 19.32 13.74 43.73
C ASP A 455 19.97 14.00 45.11
N TYR A 456 19.32 13.55 46.18
CA TYR A 456 19.77 13.77 47.56
C TYR A 456 21.11 13.08 47.86
N TYR A 457 21.41 11.95 47.20
CA TYR A 457 22.70 11.27 47.36
C TYR A 457 23.82 12.09 46.75
N LYS A 458 23.58 12.67 45.56
CA LYS A 458 24.51 13.58 44.90
C LYS A 458 24.70 14.88 45.69
N ILE A 459 23.64 15.41 46.31
CA ILE A 459 23.71 16.61 47.18
C ILE A 459 24.61 16.35 48.41
N LEU A 460 24.55 15.16 49.03
CA LEU A 460 25.41 14.80 50.16
C LEU A 460 26.80 14.26 49.75
N GLY A 461 27.00 14.01 48.46
CA GLY A 461 28.23 13.44 47.91
C GLY A 461 28.53 12.04 48.43
N VAL A 462 27.50 11.20 48.53
CA VAL A 462 27.57 9.80 48.98
C VAL A 462 27.00 8.88 47.90
N ASP A 463 27.44 7.62 47.89
CA ASP A 463 26.93 6.60 46.97
C ASP A 463 25.48 6.20 47.33
N ARG A 464 24.72 5.62 46.40
CA ARG A 464 23.35 5.15 46.65
C ARG A 464 23.33 3.92 47.57
N GLU A 465 24.36 3.09 47.52
CA GLU A 465 24.52 1.94 48.42
C GLU A 465 25.17 2.33 49.78
N CYS A 466 25.25 3.64 50.10
CA CYS A 466 25.91 4.10 51.30
C CYS A 466 25.20 3.65 52.60
N SER A 467 26.01 3.44 53.63
CA SER A 467 25.58 3.16 54.99
C SER A 467 25.04 4.42 55.68
N GLU A 468 24.21 4.27 56.72
CA GLU A 468 23.72 5.41 57.51
C GLU A 468 24.84 6.27 58.11
N ALA A 469 25.98 5.64 58.42
CA ALA A 469 27.16 6.34 58.93
C ALA A 469 27.78 7.26 57.86
N GLU A 470 27.77 6.84 56.60
CA GLU A 470 28.26 7.63 55.47
C GLU A 470 27.33 8.78 55.13
N ILE A 471 26.00 8.59 55.23
CA ILE A 471 25.01 9.67 55.09
C ILE A 471 25.25 10.76 56.13
N LYS A 472 25.40 10.38 57.41
CA LYS A 472 25.72 11.33 58.50
C LYS A 472 27.06 12.03 58.29
N LYS A 473 28.04 11.34 57.72
CA LYS A 473 29.36 11.90 57.41
C LYS A 473 29.29 12.88 56.22
N GLY A 474 28.55 12.55 55.18
CA GLY A 474 28.28 13.42 54.02
C GLY A 474 27.56 14.69 54.43
N TYR A 475 26.51 14.56 55.25
CA TYR A 475 25.79 15.71 55.83
C TYR A 475 26.71 16.64 56.61
N ARG A 476 27.49 16.12 57.58
CA ARG A 476 28.43 16.97 58.34
C ARG A 476 29.44 17.71 57.44
N ARG A 477 29.92 17.04 56.38
CA ARG A 477 30.88 17.63 55.43
C ARG A 477 30.24 18.75 54.61
N GLU A 478 29.10 18.50 53.98
CA GLU A 478 28.46 19.49 53.10
C GLU A 478 27.78 20.61 53.89
N SER A 479 27.19 20.33 55.07
CA SER A 479 26.62 21.36 55.95
C SER A 479 27.67 22.33 56.47
N LEU A 480 28.87 21.84 56.84
CA LEU A 480 29.95 22.72 57.31
C LEU A 480 30.48 23.62 56.18
N LYS A 481 30.45 23.14 54.95
CA LYS A 481 30.91 23.83 53.74
C LYS A 481 29.93 24.90 53.27
N HIS A 482 28.63 24.62 53.38
CA HIS A 482 27.56 25.53 52.94
C HIS A 482 26.94 26.36 54.07
N HIS A 483 27.45 26.26 55.31
CA HIS A 483 26.90 26.98 56.46
C HIS A 483 26.85 28.52 56.24
N PRO A 484 25.72 29.19 56.51
CA PRO A 484 25.55 30.63 56.26
C PRO A 484 26.57 31.48 57.03
N ASP A 485 26.85 31.16 58.30
CA ASP A 485 27.84 31.88 59.11
C ASP A 485 29.29 31.77 58.62
N LYS A 486 29.59 30.82 57.72
CA LYS A 486 30.93 30.64 57.14
C LYS A 486 31.03 31.21 55.72
N GLY A 487 30.07 32.03 55.30
CA GLY A 487 29.99 32.59 53.95
C GLY A 487 29.56 31.57 52.89
N GLY A 488 28.88 30.50 53.32
CA GLY A 488 28.36 29.47 52.44
C GLY A 488 27.07 29.88 51.72
N ASP A 489 26.73 29.11 50.68
CA ASP A 489 25.52 29.28 49.89
C ASP A 489 24.29 28.75 50.65
N GLU A 490 23.41 29.66 51.08
CA GLU A 490 22.23 29.36 51.89
C GLU A 490 21.23 28.43 51.17
N GLU A 491 21.12 28.52 49.85
CA GLU A 491 20.24 27.64 49.07
C GLU A 491 20.78 26.21 49.05
N LYS A 492 22.10 26.04 48.90
CA LYS A 492 22.74 24.73 49.00
C LYS A 492 22.69 24.16 50.40
N PHE A 493 22.78 25.00 51.43
CA PHE A 493 22.61 24.55 52.81
C PHE A 493 21.21 23.99 53.05
N LYS A 494 20.16 24.66 52.55
CA LYS A 494 18.78 24.17 52.60
C LYS A 494 18.63 22.81 51.92
N LEU A 495 19.22 22.65 50.72
CA LEU A 495 19.21 21.37 49.99
C LEU A 495 19.93 20.24 50.75
N VAL A 496 21.04 20.53 51.44
CA VAL A 496 21.79 19.54 52.24
C VAL A 496 20.99 19.10 53.47
N VAL A 497 20.29 20.02 54.12
CA VAL A 497 19.39 19.70 55.25
C VAL A 497 18.21 18.85 54.79
N GLU A 498 17.58 19.23 53.68
CA GLU A 498 16.50 18.47 53.03
C GLU A 498 16.96 17.06 52.65
N ALA A 499 18.14 16.93 52.02
CA ALA A 499 18.72 15.65 51.63
C ALA A 499 18.97 14.73 52.83
N HIS A 500 19.50 15.26 53.94
CA HIS A 500 19.69 14.46 55.14
C HIS A 500 18.35 14.07 55.79
N ALA A 501 17.34 14.93 55.80
CA ALA A 501 16.03 14.64 56.36
C ALA A 501 15.31 13.48 55.64
N VAL A 502 15.52 13.35 54.33
CA VAL A 502 14.97 12.25 53.51
C VAL A 502 15.82 10.98 53.63
N LEU A 503 17.15 11.09 53.54
CA LEU A 503 18.03 9.92 53.48
C LEU A 503 18.36 9.30 54.84
N SER A 504 18.24 10.04 55.94
CA SER A 504 18.52 9.52 57.30
C SER A 504 17.39 8.67 57.88
N ASP A 505 16.18 8.75 57.33
CA ASP A 505 15.03 7.92 57.72
C ASP A 505 14.90 6.73 56.76
N PRO A 506 15.01 5.47 57.22
CA PRO A 506 14.93 4.29 56.38
C PRO A 506 13.64 4.15 55.56
N GLN A 507 12.50 4.63 56.08
CA GLN A 507 11.23 4.57 55.36
C GLN A 507 11.18 5.61 54.25
N LYS A 508 11.60 6.84 54.54
CA LYS A 508 11.67 7.93 53.54
C LYS A 508 12.72 7.66 52.48
N ARG A 509 13.88 7.12 52.86
CA ARG A 509 14.92 6.68 51.91
C ARG A 509 14.37 5.62 50.96
N ARG A 510 13.63 4.62 51.46
CA ARG A 510 13.00 3.60 50.63
C ARG A 510 11.94 4.19 49.67
N LEU A 511 11.09 5.10 50.14
CA LEU A 511 10.08 5.77 49.31
C LEU A 511 10.75 6.61 48.22
N TYR A 512 11.80 7.34 48.57
CA TYR A 512 12.63 8.11 47.65
C TYR A 512 13.29 7.21 46.59
N ASP A 513 13.88 6.09 47.00
CA ASP A 513 14.53 5.13 46.10
C ASP A 513 13.53 4.44 45.16
N MET A 514 12.26 4.34 45.57
CA MET A 514 11.14 3.86 44.76
C MET A 514 10.56 4.93 43.82
N GLY A 515 11.00 6.19 43.94
CA GLY A 515 10.47 7.33 43.17
C GLY A 515 9.09 7.81 43.63
N GLU A 516 8.66 7.44 44.83
CA GLU A 516 7.45 7.96 45.48
C GLU A 516 7.73 9.32 46.13
N ASP A 517 6.73 10.22 46.15
CA ASP A 517 6.93 11.56 46.71
C ASP A 517 7.15 11.48 48.22
N VAL A 518 8.34 11.89 48.64
CA VAL A 518 8.68 12.06 50.07
C VAL A 518 8.36 13.47 50.56
N ASP A 519 8.13 14.40 49.62
CA ASP A 519 7.65 15.75 49.90
C ASP A 519 6.19 15.66 50.36
N GLY A 520 5.98 15.97 51.64
CA GLY A 520 4.69 15.90 52.33
C GLY A 520 3.62 16.80 51.72
N SER A 521 2.98 16.33 50.65
CA SER A 521 1.70 16.84 50.14
C SER A 521 0.72 15.73 49.76
N SER A 522 1.01 14.47 50.13
CA SER A 522 0.05 13.36 50.00
C SER A 522 -0.07 12.48 51.25
N ALA A 523 0.57 12.89 52.35
CA ALA A 523 0.44 12.23 53.66
C ALA A 523 -0.63 12.87 54.56
N SER A 524 -1.46 13.79 54.06
CA SER A 524 -2.60 14.35 54.81
C SER A 524 -3.94 13.65 54.54
N ASP A 525 -4.03 12.74 53.57
CA ASP A 525 -5.32 12.17 53.12
C ASP A 525 -5.51 10.66 53.40
N HIS A 526 -4.70 10.06 54.29
CA HIS A 526 -4.89 8.64 54.67
C HIS A 526 -4.82 8.31 56.18
N MET A 527 -4.89 9.31 57.05
CA MET A 527 -5.17 9.08 58.48
C MET A 527 -6.43 9.83 58.87
N GLY A 528 -7.57 9.21 58.60
CA GLY A 528 -8.87 9.67 59.08
C GLY A 528 -8.96 9.58 60.60
N GLY A 529 -9.41 10.68 61.21
CA GLY A 529 -10.15 10.65 62.47
C GLY A 529 -9.56 11.39 63.65
N PHE A 530 -9.65 12.73 63.67
CA PHE A 530 -10.20 13.41 64.85
C PHE A 530 -10.67 14.85 64.52
N SER A 531 -11.83 15.18 65.07
CA SER A 531 -12.61 16.41 64.94
C SER A 531 -11.96 17.61 65.65
N GLY A 532 -12.12 18.83 65.10
CA GLY A 532 -12.28 20.02 65.94
C GLY A 532 -11.66 21.34 65.45
N GLY A 533 -12.46 22.14 64.72
CA GLY A 533 -12.67 23.58 64.96
C GLY A 533 -11.53 24.61 64.82
N GLY A 534 -11.72 25.54 63.86
CA GLY A 534 -11.53 26.98 64.12
C GLY A 534 -10.40 27.72 63.38
N GLY A 535 -10.79 28.63 62.47
CA GLY A 535 -10.34 30.03 62.48
C GLY A 535 -8.96 30.43 61.92
N MET A 536 -9.01 31.09 60.75
CA MET A 536 -8.36 32.38 60.46
C MET A 536 -6.84 32.45 60.23
N GLY A 537 -6.46 32.62 58.95
CA GLY A 537 -5.60 33.70 58.44
C GLY A 537 -4.12 33.77 58.81
N GLY A 538 -3.27 34.01 57.81
CA GLY A 538 -1.97 34.68 58.01
C GLY A 538 -0.76 33.88 57.55
N MET A 539 -0.26 34.24 56.37
CA MET A 539 0.99 33.78 55.80
C MET A 539 2.14 34.61 56.40
N SER A 540 2.91 34.07 57.34
CA SER A 540 4.28 34.50 57.62
C SER A 540 5.03 33.57 58.57
N HIS A 541 6.17 33.08 58.07
CA HIS A 541 7.44 32.86 58.79
C HIS A 541 7.40 31.99 60.07
N VAL A 542 7.71 30.71 59.89
CA VAL A 542 8.17 29.85 61.00
C VAL A 542 9.62 30.25 61.31
N ASP A 543 9.85 30.77 62.52
CA ASP A 543 11.14 31.25 63.01
C ASP A 543 12.11 30.07 63.26
N LEU A 544 13.31 30.15 62.68
CA LEU A 544 14.34 29.11 62.76
C LEU A 544 14.89 28.91 64.18
N ALA A 545 14.68 29.85 65.10
CA ALA A 545 15.14 29.73 66.49
C ALA A 545 14.33 28.69 67.30
N ASP A 546 13.03 28.54 67.03
CA ASP A 546 12.14 27.62 67.77
C ASP A 546 12.36 26.15 67.38
N LEU A 547 12.78 25.89 66.15
CA LEU A 547 13.10 24.53 65.69
C LEU A 547 14.43 24.01 66.28
N PHE A 548 15.35 24.91 66.64
CA PHE A 548 16.65 24.54 67.23
C PHE A 548 16.58 24.38 68.76
N ALA A 549 15.70 25.11 69.44
CA ALA A 549 15.47 25.02 70.87
C ALA A 549 14.86 23.67 71.31
N GLN A 550 14.07 23.03 70.44
CA GLN A 550 13.42 21.74 70.73
C GLN A 550 14.41 20.55 70.74
N PHE A 551 15.64 20.71 70.23
CA PHE A 551 16.61 19.61 70.08
C PHE A 551 17.76 19.63 71.11
N HIS A 552 17.95 20.71 71.89
CA HIS A 552 19.13 20.87 72.78
C HIS A 552 18.82 21.22 74.26
N GLY A 553 17.57 21.21 74.70
CA GLY A 553 17.18 21.58 76.08
C GLY A 553 16.67 20.43 76.94
N GLY A 554 17.53 19.78 77.74
CA GLY A 554 17.10 18.82 78.77
C GLY A 554 18.28 18.13 79.47
N GLY A 555 18.84 18.77 80.50
CA GLY A 555 20.12 18.38 81.11
C GLY A 555 20.08 17.30 82.19
N GLY A 556 21.29 16.83 82.52
CA GLY A 556 21.74 16.68 83.91
C GLY A 556 21.87 15.26 84.48
N GLY A 557 23.11 14.84 84.75
CA GLY A 557 23.46 14.19 86.03
C GLY A 557 24.16 12.82 86.00
N GLY A 558 25.46 12.83 86.32
CA GLY A 558 26.00 11.97 87.41
C GLY A 558 26.76 10.68 87.05
N PHE A 559 28.06 10.67 87.43
CA PHE A 559 28.90 9.54 87.91
C PHE A 559 29.07 8.30 86.99
N GLY A 560 30.24 7.72 86.71
CA GLY A 560 31.56 7.74 87.31
C GLY A 560 32.15 6.31 87.20
N GLY A 561 33.44 6.16 86.85
CA GLY A 561 34.22 4.93 87.11
C GLY A 561 34.61 4.03 85.93
N PHE A 562 35.82 4.22 85.41
CA PHE A 562 36.71 3.12 84.91
C PHE A 562 37.33 2.39 86.15
N PRO A 563 38.11 1.28 86.05
CA PRO A 563 38.60 0.51 84.88
C PRO A 563 38.57 -1.04 85.07
N GLY A 564 39.01 -1.82 84.05
CA GLY A 564 39.78 -3.04 84.34
C GLY A 564 39.66 -4.27 83.42
N ALA A 565 40.76 -4.50 82.68
CA ALA A 565 41.53 -5.76 82.65
C ALA A 565 41.03 -7.03 81.89
N ALA A 566 41.82 -7.36 80.87
CA ALA A 566 42.63 -8.59 80.74
C ALA A 566 42.02 -9.94 80.34
N GLY A 567 42.77 -10.61 79.43
CA GLY A 567 42.82 -12.07 79.24
C GLY A 567 41.79 -12.61 78.25
N GLY A 568 42.10 -13.34 77.19
CA GLY A 568 43.23 -14.23 76.94
C GLY A 568 42.70 -15.65 76.68
N GLY A 569 43.04 -16.24 75.52
CA GLY A 569 43.22 -17.69 75.41
C GLY A 569 42.11 -18.56 74.79
N ARG A 570 42.38 -18.97 73.54
CA ARG A 570 42.42 -20.35 72.99
C ARG A 570 41.24 -21.34 73.09
N ARG A 571 41.01 -21.96 71.90
CA ARG A 571 40.58 -23.35 71.58
C ARG A 571 39.14 -23.72 71.97
N GLY A 572 38.34 -24.44 71.17
CA GLY A 572 38.52 -25.10 69.89
C GLY A 572 37.41 -26.16 69.70
N HIS A 573 37.23 -26.60 68.44
CA HIS A 573 36.53 -27.81 67.96
C HIS A 573 34.99 -27.89 67.94
N GLY A 574 34.46 -28.25 66.76
CA GLY A 574 33.18 -28.95 66.61
C GLY A 574 32.53 -28.76 65.22
N HIS A 575 32.70 -29.77 64.34
CA HIS A 575 31.84 -30.27 63.23
C HIS A 575 30.65 -29.43 62.72
N GLY A 576 30.27 -29.39 61.43
CA GLY A 576 30.56 -30.21 60.24
C GLY A 576 29.38 -30.14 59.23
N GLY A 577 29.62 -30.41 57.94
CA GLY A 577 28.63 -30.74 56.87
C GLY A 577 27.99 -29.55 56.14
N PHE A 578 28.21 -29.23 54.85
CA PHE A 578 28.09 -29.93 53.54
C PHE A 578 26.67 -30.34 53.08
N GLY A 579 26.38 -30.01 51.81
CA GLY A 579 25.28 -30.54 50.98
C GLY A 579 24.59 -29.44 50.17
N PHE A 580 25.24 -28.94 49.11
CA PHE A 580 25.03 -29.26 47.68
C PHE A 580 23.75 -28.69 47.07
#